data_AF-A0A268S438-F1
#
_entry.id   AF-A0A268S438-F1
#
_cell.length_a   1.000
_cell.length_b   1.000
_cell.length_c   1.000
_cell.angle_alpha   90.00
_cell.angle_beta   90.00
_cell.angle_gamma   90.00
#
_symmetry.space_group_name_H-M   'P 1'
#
loop_
_entity.id
_entity.type
_entity.pdbx_description
1 polymer ?
#
loop_
_entity_poly.entity_id
_entity_poly.type
_entity_poly.pdbx_seq_one_letter_code
_entity_poly.pdbx_strand_id
1 'polypeptide(L)'
;MYKVNKPNNFFAKGFYIEDQVRSSNSKIHNEEQFRIALLDHAKKKEQSMYDGWDIDDYTCEKEQEFFQEWTEKQRRLKEGTFSDLVQYVIDERINLSLVKPSELTQEDFEDDNNPKFLVVQNIIL
;
A
#
# COMPACT_ATOMS: atom_id res chain seq x y z
N MET A 1 20.80 -4.34 19.36
CA MET A 1 20.93 -4.77 17.95
C MET A 1 19.65 -5.49 17.58
N TYR A 2 18.70 -4.79 16.96
CA TYR A 2 17.45 -5.39 16.52
C TYR A 2 17.65 -5.97 15.12
N LYS A 3 17.36 -7.25 14.96
CA LYS A 3 17.46 -7.99 13.70
C LYS A 3 16.22 -7.65 12.89
N VAL A 4 16.39 -6.85 11.85
CA VAL A 4 15.46 -6.81 10.71
C VAL A 4 15.28 -8.26 10.25
N ASN A 5 14.11 -8.85 10.47
CA ASN A 5 13.76 -10.12 9.83
C ASN A 5 13.78 -9.86 8.32
N LYS A 6 14.78 -10.44 7.66
CA LYS A 6 15.18 -10.07 6.29
C LYS A 6 13.98 -10.01 5.34
N PRO A 7 13.91 -9.03 4.42
CA PRO A 7 12.86 -8.93 3.39
C PRO A 7 12.64 -10.24 2.60
N ASN A 8 13.66 -11.10 2.54
CA ASN A 8 13.57 -12.42 1.92
C ASN A 8 12.44 -13.32 2.45
N ASN A 9 12.04 -13.20 3.73
CA ASN A 9 10.95 -14.03 4.27
C ASN A 9 9.56 -13.44 3.97
N PHE A 10 9.47 -12.12 3.82
CA PHE A 10 8.22 -11.42 3.51
C PHE A 10 7.67 -11.82 2.14
N PHE A 11 8.55 -11.92 1.14
CA PHE A 11 8.16 -12.28 -0.21
C PHE A 11 8.10 -13.79 -0.49
N ALA A 12 8.49 -14.64 0.48
CA ALA A 12 8.69 -16.07 0.26
C ALA A 12 7.43 -16.80 -0.25
N LYS A 13 6.25 -16.47 0.30
CA LYS A 13 4.97 -17.04 -0.15
C LYS A 13 4.32 -16.24 -1.28
N GLY A 14 4.85 -15.04 -1.55
CA GLY A 14 4.22 -13.97 -2.29
C GLY A 14 2.85 -13.55 -1.76
N PHE A 15 2.35 -12.42 -2.22
CA PHE A 15 1.05 -11.88 -1.80
C PHE A 15 0.42 -10.99 -2.87
N TYR A 16 -0.85 -10.69 -2.72
CA TYR A 16 -1.62 -9.75 -3.51
C TYR A 16 -1.88 -8.50 -2.68
N ILE A 17 -1.91 -7.34 -3.32
CA ILE A 17 -2.38 -6.11 -2.70
C ILE A 17 -3.88 -6.03 -2.92
N GLU A 18 -4.60 -5.95 -1.82
CA GLU A 18 -6.03 -5.70 -1.76
C GLU A 18 -6.31 -4.44 -0.98
N ASP A 19 -6.95 -3.50 -1.65
CA ASP A 19 -7.48 -2.31 -1.04
C ASP A 19 -8.81 -1.97 -1.71
N GLN A 20 -9.58 -1.10 -1.08
CA GLN A 20 -10.89 -0.68 -1.61
C GLN A 20 -10.77 0.10 -2.95
N VAL A 21 -9.54 0.40 -3.38
CA VAL A 21 -9.22 1.11 -4.63
C VAL A 21 -8.89 0.11 -5.76
N ARG A 22 -8.40 -1.10 -5.44
CA ARG A 22 -7.95 -2.09 -6.40
C ARG A 22 -7.80 -3.49 -5.79
N SER A 23 -8.13 -4.49 -6.62
CA SER A 23 -7.60 -5.85 -6.49
C SER A 23 -6.42 -6.12 -7.45
N SER A 24 -5.29 -6.62 -6.95
CA SER A 24 -4.15 -7.00 -7.80
C SER A 24 -4.34 -8.40 -8.39
N ASN A 25 -4.29 -8.52 -9.72
CA ASN A 25 -4.29 -9.85 -10.38
C ASN A 25 -2.93 -10.54 -10.34
N SER A 26 -1.86 -9.81 -10.01
CA SER A 26 -0.49 -10.33 -10.02
C SER A 26 0.04 -10.46 -8.60
N LYS A 27 0.59 -11.65 -8.32
CA LYS A 27 1.23 -11.96 -7.04
C LYS A 27 2.61 -11.32 -7.00
N ILE A 28 2.92 -10.67 -5.88
CA ILE A 28 4.16 -9.94 -5.60
C ILE A 28 5.12 -10.89 -4.90
N HIS A 29 6.34 -10.99 -5.43
CA HIS A 29 7.38 -11.92 -4.99
C HIS A 29 8.73 -11.23 -4.73
N ASN A 30 8.82 -9.91 -4.89
CA ASN A 30 10.02 -9.14 -4.58
C ASN A 30 9.69 -7.67 -4.30
N GLU A 31 10.69 -6.94 -3.80
CA GLU A 31 10.56 -5.54 -3.41
C GLU A 31 10.24 -4.62 -4.59
N GLU A 32 10.79 -4.86 -5.78
CA GLU A 32 10.52 -4.03 -6.96
C GLU A 32 9.05 -4.12 -7.38
N GLN A 33 8.51 -5.33 -7.45
CA GLN A 33 7.08 -5.56 -7.71
C GLN A 33 6.21 -4.90 -6.65
N PHE A 34 6.62 -4.97 -5.39
CA PHE A 34 5.91 -4.34 -4.29
C PHE A 34 5.91 -2.82 -4.44
N ARG A 35 7.07 -2.23 -4.73
CA ARG A 35 7.24 -0.80 -4.96
C ARG A 35 6.36 -0.28 -6.09
N ILE A 36 6.37 -0.99 -7.23
CA ILE A 36 5.53 -0.65 -8.38
C ILE A 36 4.05 -0.70 -8.00
N ALA A 37 3.63 -1.74 -7.27
CA ALA A 37 2.24 -1.90 -6.88
C ALA A 37 1.78 -0.80 -5.90
N LEU A 38 2.61 -0.41 -4.92
CA LEU A 38 2.31 0.69 -4.01
C LEU A 38 2.28 2.05 -4.72
N LEU A 39 3.16 2.29 -5.69
CA LEU A 39 3.12 3.51 -6.51
C LEU A 39 1.84 3.62 -7.34
N ASP A 40 1.38 2.51 -7.93
CA ASP A 40 0.12 2.49 -8.68
C ASP A 40 -1.09 2.71 -7.75
N HIS A 41 -1.10 2.09 -6.56
CA HIS A 41 -2.13 2.35 -5.54
C HIS A 41 -2.16 3.84 -5.15
N ALA A 42 -1.00 4.40 -4.79
CA ALA A 42 -0.88 5.80 -4.39
C ALA A 42 -1.41 6.74 -5.47
N LYS A 43 -1.03 6.50 -6.73
CA LYS A 43 -1.46 7.34 -7.87
C LYS A 43 -2.98 7.36 -8.02
N LYS A 44 -3.64 6.20 -7.91
CA LYS A 44 -5.09 6.09 -8.04
C LYS A 44 -5.81 6.75 -6.87
N LYS A 45 -5.30 6.56 -5.65
CA LYS A 45 -5.85 7.18 -4.45
C LYS A 45 -5.77 8.71 -4.52
N GLU A 46 -4.60 9.25 -4.84
CA GLU A 46 -4.42 10.70 -4.97
C GLU A 46 -5.28 11.28 -6.10
N GLN A 47 -5.37 10.59 -7.24
CA GLN A 47 -6.26 11.01 -8.32
C GLN A 47 -7.72 11.05 -7.86
N SER A 48 -8.19 10.03 -7.15
CA SER A 48 -9.56 10.01 -6.63
C SER A 48 -9.81 11.10 -5.59
N MET A 49 -8.80 11.47 -4.80
CA MET A 49 -8.90 12.58 -3.85
C MET A 49 -9.01 13.92 -4.59
N TYR A 50 -8.12 14.14 -5.55
CA TYR A 50 -8.09 15.37 -6.36
C TYR A 50 -9.34 15.55 -7.21
N ASP A 51 -9.86 14.48 -7.80
CA ASP A 51 -11.09 14.50 -8.61
C ASP A 51 -12.34 14.66 -7.73
N GLY A 52 -12.23 14.39 -6.42
CA GLY A 52 -13.32 14.51 -5.44
C GLY A 52 -13.36 15.86 -4.71
N TRP A 53 -12.50 16.81 -5.07
CA TRP A 53 -12.48 18.15 -4.52
C TRP A 53 -13.71 18.96 -4.94
N ASP A 54 -14.21 19.79 -4.02
CA ASP A 54 -15.25 20.75 -4.37
C ASP A 54 -14.65 21.85 -5.26
N ILE A 55 -15.50 22.55 -6.03
CA ILE A 55 -15.01 23.59 -6.95
C ILE A 55 -14.19 24.69 -6.25
N ASP A 56 -14.51 24.98 -4.99
CA ASP A 56 -13.84 25.96 -4.15
C ASP A 56 -12.50 25.46 -3.57
N ASP A 57 -12.20 24.17 -3.70
CA ASP A 57 -10.93 23.58 -3.26
C ASP A 57 -9.81 23.73 -4.30
N TYR A 58 -10.14 23.97 -5.58
CA TYR A 58 -9.18 24.23 -6.67
C TYR A 58 -8.58 25.64 -6.60
N THR A 59 -7.97 25.95 -5.46
CA THR A 59 -7.18 27.15 -5.26
C THR A 59 -5.71 26.85 -5.48
N CYS A 60 -4.93 27.84 -5.93
CA CYS A 60 -3.50 27.67 -6.18
C CYS A 60 -2.74 27.19 -4.92
N GLU A 61 -3.12 27.66 -3.73
CA GLU A 61 -2.50 27.26 -2.45
C GLU A 61 -2.75 25.77 -2.16
N LYS A 62 -4.01 25.32 -2.23
CA LYS A 62 -4.37 23.91 -1.99
C LYS A 62 -3.76 22.97 -3.02
N GLU A 63 -3.79 23.34 -4.30
CA GLU A 63 -3.14 22.56 -5.35
C GLU A 63 -1.62 22.43 -5.11
N GLN A 64 -0.96 23.52 -4.70
CA GLN A 64 0.47 23.49 -4.39
C GLN A 64 0.78 22.58 -3.20
N GLU A 65 0.00 22.65 -2.11
CA GLU A 65 0.14 21.75 -0.95
C GLU A 65 -0.05 20.29 -1.37
N PHE A 66 -1.11 19.99 -2.11
CA PHE A 66 -1.37 18.65 -2.63
C PHE A 66 -0.22 18.12 -3.48
N PHE A 67 0.29 18.89 -4.44
CA PHE A 67 1.39 18.44 -5.29
C PHE A 67 2.71 18.26 -4.52
N GLN A 68 2.93 19.04 -3.46
CA GLN A 68 4.09 18.85 -2.58
C GLN A 68 3.98 17.54 -1.79
N GLU A 69 2.84 17.29 -1.15
CA GLU A 69 2.57 16.05 -0.43
C GLU A 69 2.67 14.83 -1.36
N TRP A 70 2.08 14.93 -2.55
CA TRP A 70 2.13 13.87 -3.54
C TRP A 70 3.56 13.59 -4.01
N THR A 71 4.35 14.63 -4.27
CA THR A 71 5.75 14.48 -4.69
C THR A 71 6.58 13.78 -3.61
N GLU A 72 6.41 14.16 -2.34
CA GLU A 72 7.12 13.52 -1.23
C GLU A 72 6.68 12.06 -1.03
N LYS A 73 5.38 11.77 -1.13
CA LYS A 73 4.84 10.40 -1.11
C LYS A 73 5.45 9.55 -2.22
N GLN A 74 5.49 10.05 -3.46
CA GLN A 74 6.15 9.37 -4.57
C GLN A 74 7.64 9.12 -4.32
N ARG A 75 8.36 10.11 -3.79
CA ARG A 75 9.79 10.00 -3.52
C ARG A 75 10.07 8.90 -2.49
N ARG A 76 9.33 8.87 -1.37
CA ARG A 76 9.43 7.81 -0.36
C ARG A 76 9.14 6.44 -0.95
N LEU A 77 8.11 6.32 -1.78
CA LEU A 77 7.80 5.07 -2.45
C LEU A 77 8.83 4.68 -3.53
N LYS A 78 9.48 5.61 -4.23
CA LYS A 78 10.49 5.29 -5.27
C LYS A 78 11.87 4.98 -4.72
N GLU A 79 12.29 5.73 -3.71
CA GLU A 79 13.68 5.76 -3.25
C GLU A 79 13.84 5.32 -1.79
N GLY A 80 12.73 5.22 -1.04
CA GLY A 80 12.73 4.81 0.36
C GLY A 80 13.12 3.35 0.55
N THR A 81 13.39 2.99 1.78
CA THR A 81 13.73 1.64 2.23
C THR A 81 12.52 0.71 2.20
N PHE A 82 12.75 -0.59 2.34
CA PHE A 82 11.67 -1.56 2.55
C PHE A 82 10.76 -1.18 3.73
N SER A 83 11.33 -0.65 4.83
CA SER A 83 10.53 -0.19 5.98
C SER A 83 9.58 0.95 5.61
N ASP A 84 9.99 1.86 4.72
CA ASP A 84 9.11 2.94 4.24
C ASP A 84 7.93 2.38 3.43
N LEU A 85 8.15 1.32 2.64
CA LEU A 85 7.09 0.63 1.90
C LEU A 85 6.10 -0.05 2.85
N VAL A 86 6.60 -0.71 3.89
CA VAL A 86 5.78 -1.39 4.91
C VAL A 86 4.99 -0.36 5.73
N GLN A 87 5.62 0.77 6.08
CA GLN A 87 4.96 1.85 6.79
C GLN A 87 3.81 2.43 5.96
N TYR A 88 4.01 2.64 4.65
CA TYR A 88 2.95 3.08 3.76
C TYR A 88 1.75 2.11 3.75
N VAL A 89 1.99 0.80 3.74
CA VAL A 89 0.92 -0.20 3.84
C VAL A 89 0.12 -0.06 5.13
N ILE A 90 0.79 0.21 6.25
CA ILE A 90 0.14 0.40 7.56
C ILE A 90 -0.67 1.70 7.57
N ASP A 91 -0.07 2.81 7.14
CA ASP A 91 -0.69 4.14 7.15
C ASP A 91 -1.95 4.16 6.27
N GLU A 92 -1.89 3.50 5.12
CA GLU A 92 -2.98 3.45 4.14
C GLU A 92 -3.95 2.28 4.37
N ARG A 93 -3.72 1.45 5.42
CA ARG A 93 -4.52 0.26 5.77
C ARG A 93 -4.71 -0.70 4.59
N ILE A 94 -3.64 -0.94 3.84
CA ILE A 94 -3.64 -1.83 2.68
C ILE A 94 -3.57 -3.28 3.17
N ASN A 95 -4.48 -4.14 2.68
CA ASN A 95 -4.46 -5.56 3.01
C ASN A 95 -3.53 -6.32 2.06
N LEU A 96 -2.69 -7.19 2.61
CA LEU A 96 -1.79 -8.04 1.84
C LEU A 96 -2.30 -9.49 1.89
N SER A 97 -2.94 -9.96 0.83
CA SER A 97 -3.57 -11.29 0.79
C SER A 97 -2.62 -12.37 0.28
N LEU A 98 -2.64 -13.55 0.89
CA LEU A 98 -1.92 -14.75 0.45
C LEU A 98 -2.66 -15.52 -0.65
N VAL A 99 -3.97 -15.30 -0.77
CA VAL A 99 -4.89 -15.89 -1.76
C VAL A 99 -5.31 -14.85 -2.79
N LYS A 100 -5.87 -15.28 -3.93
CA LYS A 100 -6.32 -14.34 -4.95
C LYS A 100 -7.48 -13.47 -4.44
N PRO A 101 -7.66 -12.28 -5.03
CA PRO A 101 -8.73 -11.37 -4.62
C PRO A 101 -10.12 -11.96 -4.81
N SER A 102 -10.31 -12.74 -5.88
CA SER A 102 -11.55 -13.47 -6.17
C SER A 102 -11.90 -14.55 -5.15
N GLU A 103 -10.99 -14.89 -4.24
CA GLU A 103 -11.18 -15.87 -3.16
C GLU A 103 -11.48 -15.20 -1.81
N LEU A 104 -11.55 -13.86 -1.80
CA LEU A 104 -11.90 -13.07 -0.64
C LEU A 104 -13.38 -12.74 -0.63
N THR A 105 -13.95 -12.81 0.55
CA THR A 105 -15.34 -12.44 0.86
C THR A 105 -15.35 -11.27 1.83
N GLN A 106 -16.49 -10.63 2.02
CA GLN A 106 -16.61 -9.54 3.00
C GLN A 106 -16.29 -10.02 4.42
N GLU A 107 -16.76 -11.22 4.80
CA GLU A 107 -16.47 -11.85 6.10
C GLU A 107 -14.98 -12.00 6.36
N ASP A 108 -14.18 -12.20 5.30
CA ASP A 108 -12.74 -12.34 5.46
C ASP A 108 -12.09 -11.08 6.05
N PHE A 109 -12.61 -9.90 5.74
CA PHE A 109 -12.09 -8.61 6.22
C PHE A 109 -12.59 -8.23 7.62
N GLU A 110 -13.56 -8.96 8.17
CA GLU A 110 -14.10 -8.72 9.52
C GLU A 110 -13.26 -9.42 10.61
N ASP A 111 -12.42 -10.39 10.22
CA ASP A 111 -11.50 -11.09 11.12
C ASP A 111 -10.08 -10.54 10.98
N ASP A 112 -9.66 -9.73 11.96
CA ASP A 112 -8.31 -9.17 12.06
C ASP A 112 -7.19 -10.24 12.10
N ASN A 113 -7.51 -11.49 12.43
CA ASN A 113 -6.57 -12.61 12.48
C ASN A 113 -6.74 -13.60 11.31
N ASN A 114 -7.47 -13.22 10.26
CA ASN A 114 -7.73 -14.10 9.14
C ASN A 114 -6.41 -14.56 8.49
N PRO A 115 -6.17 -15.89 8.40
CA PRO A 115 -4.92 -16.43 7.86
C PRO A 115 -4.70 -16.14 6.37
N LYS A 116 -5.72 -15.64 5.66
CA LYS A 116 -5.59 -15.18 4.28
C LYS A 116 -4.80 -13.88 4.17
N PHE A 117 -4.69 -13.08 5.22
CA PHE A 117 -3.93 -11.82 5.20
C PHE A 117 -2.58 -11.94 5.93
N LEU A 118 -1.58 -11.22 5.43
CA LEU A 118 -0.30 -11.05 6.10
C LEU A 118 -0.43 -10.02 7.22
N VAL A 119 0.03 -10.38 8.41
CA VAL A 119 0.14 -9.45 9.54
C VAL A 119 1.38 -8.58 9.38
N VAL A 120 1.17 -7.36 8.88
CA VAL A 120 2.25 -6.41 8.53
C VAL A 120 2.90 -5.77 9.77
N GLN A 121 2.15 -5.62 10.87
CA GLN A 121 2.62 -5.00 12.12
C GLN A 121 3.82 -5.72 12.76
N ASN A 122 4.01 -7.01 12.45
CA ASN A 122 5.12 -7.81 12.97
C ASN A 122 6.43 -7.68 12.17
N ILE A 123 6.47 -6.84 11.13
CA ILE A 123 7.61 -6.74 10.20
C ILE A 123 8.59 -5.62 10.60
N ILE A 124 8.12 -4.60 11.31
CA ILE A 124 8.92 -3.41 11.68
C ILE A 124 9.60 -3.57 13.06
N LEU A 125 9.27 -4.61 13.84
CA LEU A 125 9.80 -4.86 15.20
C LEU A 125 11.16 -5.59 15.23
#